data_AF-A0AAJ4DYE8-F1
#
_entry.id   AF-A0AAJ4DYE8-F1
#
_cell.length_a   1.000
_cell.length_b   1.000
_cell.length_c   1.000
_cell.angle_alpha   90.00
_cell.angle_beta   90.00
_cell.angle_gamma   90.00
#
_symmetry.space_group_name_H-M   'P 1'
#
loop_
_entity.id
_entity.type
_entity.pdbx_description
1 polymer ?
#
loop_
_entity_poly.entity_id
_entity_poly.type
_entity_poly.pdbx_seq_one_letter_code
_entity_poly.pdbx_strand_id
1 'polypeptide(L)' 'MAVKHTPTGIVHQGNKGGKTGCGTDTKKNSEHWNSSHERITCDKNGCKN' A
#
# COMPACT_ATOMS: atom_id res chain seq x y z
N MET A 1 -3.21 -6.70 4.20
CA MET A 1 -1.78 -6.67 4.58
C MET A 1 -1.27 -5.26 4.35
N ALA A 2 -0.61 -4.61 5.31
CA ALA A 2 -0.14 -3.24 5.08
C ALA A 2 1.14 -3.26 4.22
N VAL A 3 1.20 -2.36 3.24
CA VAL A 3 2.35 -2.22 2.33
C VAL A 3 2.81 -0.77 2.34
N LYS A 4 4.06 -0.55 2.72
CA LYS A 4 4.67 0.77 2.77
C LYS A 4 5.33 1.07 1.44
N HIS A 5 4.98 2.21 0.88
CA HIS A 5 5.68 2.77 -0.26
C HIS A 5 6.90 3.54 0.26
N THR A 6 8.09 2.98 0.10
CA THR A 6 9.36 3.56 0.58
C THR A 6 9.58 5.01 0.11
N PRO A 7 9.32 5.37 -1.17
CA PRO A 7 9.53 6.74 -1.67
C PRO A 7 8.63 7.81 -1.05
N THR A 8 7.38 7.45 -0.70
CA THR A 8 6.43 8.42 -0.13
C THR A 8 6.28 8.28 1.38
N GLY A 9 6.74 7.17 1.96
CA GLY A 9 6.52 6.82 3.36
C GLY A 9 5.06 6.45 3.69
N ILE A 10 4.17 6.40 2.70
CA ILE A 10 2.75 6.12 2.90
C ILE A 10 2.53 4.61 3.01
N VAL A 11 1.75 4.21 4.00
CA VAL A 11 1.33 2.83 4.21
C VAL A 11 -0.06 2.65 3.62
N HIS A 12 -0.15 1.76 2.65
CA HIS A 12 -1.37 1.40 1.94
C HIS A 12 -1.89 0.05 2.40
N GLN A 13 -3.20 -0.17 2.28
CA GLN A 13 -3.78 -1.48 2.48
C GLN A 13 -3.51 -2.33 1.24
N GLY A 14 -2.65 -3.33 1.33
CA GLY A 14 -2.43 -4.33 0.28
C GLY A 14 -3.58 -5.33 0.18
N ASN A 15 -4.02 -5.56 -1.06
CA ASN A 15 -5.04 -6.53 -1.46
C ASN A 15 -4.41 -7.69 -2.24
N LYS A 16 -5.11 -8.83 -2.22
CA LYS A 16 -4.75 -10.03 -2.99
C LYS A 16 -4.74 -9.68 -4.49
N GLY A 17 -3.59 -9.87 -5.15
CA GLY A 17 -3.39 -9.52 -6.56
C GLY A 17 -2.29 -8.49 -6.83
N GLY A 18 -1.70 -7.90 -5.78
CA GLY A 18 -0.61 -6.91 -5.94
C GLY A 18 -1.13 -5.50 -6.25
N LYS A 19 -2.32 -5.18 -5.73
CA LYS A 19 -2.93 -3.85 -5.75
C LYS A 19 -3.19 -3.42 -4.32
N THR A 20 -3.19 -2.12 -4.07
CA THR A 20 -3.64 -1.54 -2.81
C THR A 20 -5.15 -1.35 -2.82
N GLY A 21 -5.76 -1.13 -1.66
CA GLY A 21 -7.19 -0.88 -1.48
C GLY A 21 -7.67 0.38 -2.20
N CYS A 22 -6.78 1.36 -2.39
CA CYS A 22 -7.03 2.56 -3.19
C CYS A 22 -6.69 2.40 -4.69
N GLY A 23 -6.40 1.18 -5.16
CA GLY A 23 -6.17 0.89 -6.58
C GLY A 23 -4.75 1.08 -7.09
N THR A 24 -3.76 1.39 -6.24
CA THR A 24 -2.35 1.49 -6.65
C THR A 24 -1.75 0.10 -6.89
N ASP A 25 -1.22 -0.16 -8.08
CA ASP A 25 -0.47 -1.39 -8.39
C ASP A 25 0.88 -1.40 -7.68
N THR A 26 1.06 -2.33 -6.73
CA THR A 26 2.35 -2.53 -6.05
C THR A 26 3.33 -3.35 -6.88
N LYS A 27 2.87 -3.94 -7.99
CA LYS A 27 3.72 -4.63 -8.99
C LYS A 27 4.49 -3.65 -9.86
N LYS A 28 3.96 -2.44 -10.07
CA LYS A 28 4.61 -1.40 -10.84
C LYS A 28 5.62 -0.72 -9.90
N ASN A 29 6.88 -1.18 -9.95
CA ASN A 29 7.98 -0.84 -9.02
C ASN A 29 7.94 -1.60 -7.68
N SER A 30 7.89 -2.94 -7.72
CA SER A 30 7.88 -3.79 -6.51
C SER A 30 8.99 -3.47 -5.51
N GLU A 31 10.14 -2.97 -5.94
CA GLU A 31 11.26 -2.57 -5.07
C GLU A 31 10.94 -1.38 -4.16
N HIS A 32 9.98 -0.54 -4.57
CA HIS A 32 9.50 0.59 -3.77
C HIS A 32 8.45 0.18 -2.75
N TRP A 33 8.01 -1.08 -2.73
CA TRP A 33 6.95 -1.58 -1.86
C TRP A 33 7.51 -2.60 -0.88
N ASN A 34 7.44 -2.27 0.40
CA ASN A 34 7.78 -3.21 1.47
C ASN A 34 6.54 -3.60 2.25
N SER A 35 6.51 -4.84 2.72
CA SER A 35 5.52 -5.24 3.72
C SER A 35 5.79 -4.46 5.00
N SER A 36 4.75 -3.83 5.56
CA SER A 36 4.84 -3.15 6.84
C SER A 36 3.70 -3.61 7.73
N HIS A 37 3.93 -3.57 9.05
CA HIS A 37 2.90 -3.82 10.06
C HIS A 37 2.39 -2.50 10.67
N GLU A 38 2.83 -1.37 10.13
CA GLU A 38 2.33 -0.04 10.51
C GLU A 38 0.85 0.11 10.13
N ARG A 39 0.16 0.99 10.86
CA ARG A 39 -1.21 1.40 10.53
C ARG A 39 -1.28 2.00 9.12
N ILE A 40 -2.41 1.81 8.44
CA ILE A 40 -2.65 2.40 7.13
C ILE A 40 -2.68 3.93 7.27
N THR A 41 -1.71 4.60 6.64
CA THR A 41 -1.62 6.07 6.60
C THR A 41 -2.18 6.64 5.30
N CYS A 42 -2.49 5.79 4.31
CA CYS A 42 -3.17 6.20 3.10
C CYS A 42 -4.60 6.64 3.41
N ASP A 43 -4.91 7.91 3.12
CA ASP A 43 -6.24 8.50 3.32
C ASP A 43 -7.15 8.36 2.09
N LYS A 44 -6.70 7.63 1.06
CA LYS A 44 -7.52 7.38 -0.12
C LYS A 44 -8.63 6.38 0.20
N ASN A 45 -9.81 6.68 -0.35
CA ASN A 45 -10.97 5.81 -0.24
C ASN A 45 -10.63 4.37 -0.70
N GLY A 46 -11.02 3.38 0.11
CA GLY A 46 -10.70 1.96 -0.11
C GLY A 46 -9.42 1.44 0.59
N CYS A 47 -8.52 2.32 1.05
CA CYS A 47 -7.40 1.92 1.93
C CYS A 47 -7.75 2.06 3.43
N LYS A 48 -8.54 3.07 3.77
CA LYS A 48 -9.16 3.25 5.10
C LYS A 48 -10.65 2.98 4.93
N ASN A 49 -11.12 1.82 5.38
CA ASN A 49 -12.53 1.54 5.63
C ASN A 49 -12.68 0.96 7.02
#